data_AF-A0A8B4IEK3-F1
#
_entry.id   AF-A0A8B4IEK3-F1
#
_cell.length_a   1.000
_cell.length_b   1.000
_cell.length_c   1.000
_cell.angle_alpha   90.00
_cell.angle_beta   90.00
_cell.angle_gamma   90.00
#
_symmetry.space_group_name_H-M   'P 1'
#
loop_
_entity.id
_entity.type
_entity.pdbx_description
1 polymer ?
#
loop_
_entity_poly.entity_id
_entity_poly.type
_entity_poly.pdbx_seq_one_letter_code
_entity_poly.pdbx_strand_id
1 'polypeptide(L)' 'MGITLDIMDAADHVDEVVLASGDGDFDMLLDRIIQKHGVEAVAYGVPGLTANSLIRAASRYVPIEGALLLK' A
#
# COMPACT_ATOMS: atom_id res chain seq x y z
N MET A 1 -10.62 5.02 -10.81
CA MET A 1 -9.48 5.19 -9.90
C MET A 1 -8.24 5.41 -10.76
N GLY A 2 -7.62 6.60 -10.70
CA GLY A 2 -6.37 6.89 -11.42
C GLY A 2 -5.16 6.21 -10.76
N ILE A 3 -5.12 6.26 -9.42
CA ILE A 3 -3.99 5.74 -8.64
C ILE A 3 -3.67 4.26 -8.90
N THR A 4 -4.69 3.42 -9.14
CA THR A 4 -4.50 2.01 -9.49
C THR A 4 -3.76 1.85 -10.81
N LEU A 5 -4.09 2.66 -11.82
CA LEU A 5 -3.41 2.63 -13.12
C LEU A 5 -1.99 3.14 -12.97
N ASP A 6 -1.80 4.27 -12.28
CA ASP A 6 -0.50 4.87 -12.05
C ASP A 6 0.46 3.91 -11.34
N ILE A 7 -0.02 3.19 -10.32
CA ILE A 7 0.77 2.17 -9.61
C ILE A 7 1.12 0.99 -10.53
N MET A 8 0.17 0.50 -11.32
CA MET A 8 0.40 -0.62 -12.24
C MET A 8 1.42 -0.27 -13.32
N ASP A 9 1.41 0.97 -13.83
CA ASP A 9 2.36 1.45 -14.83
C ASP A 9 3.75 1.71 -14.22
N ALA A 10 3.82 2.16 -12.96
CA ALA A 10 5.08 2.41 -12.27
C ALA A 10 5.75 1.14 -11.71
N ALA A 11 4.98 0.09 -11.41
CA ALA A 11 5.48 -1.10 -10.70
C ALA A 11 6.64 -1.83 -11.41
N ASP A 12 6.73 -1.79 -12.73
CA ASP A 12 7.85 -2.39 -13.48
C ASP A 12 9.15 -1.56 -13.41
N HIS A 13 9.12 -0.39 -12.77
CA HIS A 13 10.19 0.61 -12.82
C HIS A 13 10.75 1.00 -11.45
N VAL A 14 10.25 0.40 -10.37
CA VAL A 14 10.62 0.72 -8.99
C VAL A 14 10.84 -0.55 -8.19
N ASP A 15 11.63 -0.47 -7.13
CA ASP A 15 11.82 -1.60 -6.20
C ASP A 15 10.76 -1.61 -5.08
N GLU A 16 10.20 -0.44 -4.73
CA GLU A 16 9.20 -0.27 -3.66
C GLU A 16 8.07 0.68 -4.09
N VAL A 17 6.83 0.28 -3.81
CA VAL A 17 5.63 1.12 -3.91
C VAL A 17 5.12 1.42 -2.49
N VAL A 18 5.01 2.71 -2.16
CA VAL A 18 4.46 3.15 -0.88
C VAL A 18 3.05 3.71 -1.09
N LEU A 19 2.05 3.04 -0.52
CA LEU A 19 0.64 3.44 -0.57
C LEU A 19 0.20 3.99 0.79
N ALA A 20 -0.14 5.27 0.84
CA ALA A 20 -0.79 5.88 2.00
C ALA A 20 -2.32 5.73 1.87
N SER A 21 -2.86 4.62 2.38
CA SER A 21 -4.30 4.33 2.34
C SER A 21 -4.71 3.39 3.47
N GLY A 22 -5.96 3.54 3.92
CA GLY A 22 -6.63 2.57 4.79
C GLY A 22 -7.60 1.65 4.04
N ASP A 23 -7.79 1.87 2.74
CA ASP A 23 -8.88 1.26 1.96
C ASP A 23 -8.54 -0.18 1.53
N GLY A 24 -9.45 -1.10 1.83
CA GLY A 24 -9.34 -2.51 1.48
C GLY A 24 -9.38 -2.76 -0.03
N ASP A 25 -9.95 -1.84 -0.82
CA ASP A 25 -10.06 -1.99 -2.28
C ASP A 25 -8.70 -2.07 -3.01
N PHE A 26 -7.60 -1.74 -2.33
CA PHE A 26 -6.25 -1.86 -2.87
C PHE A 26 -5.55 -3.19 -2.55
N ASP A 27 -6.16 -4.11 -1.79
CA ASP A 27 -5.52 -5.38 -1.45
C ASP A 27 -5.10 -6.19 -2.69
N MET A 28 -5.99 -6.34 -3.67
CA MET A 28 -5.71 -7.00 -4.94
C MET A 28 -4.65 -6.26 -5.77
N LEU A 29 -4.54 -4.94 -5.63
CA LEU A 29 -3.51 -4.16 -6.31
C LEU A 29 -2.13 -4.49 -5.71
N LEU A 30 -2.00 -4.48 -4.38
CA LEU A 30 -0.74 -4.81 -3.70
C LEU A 30 -0.31 -6.24 -4.02
N ASP A 31 -1.22 -7.20 -3.90
CA ASP A 31 -0.96 -8.61 -4.25
C ASP A 31 -0.48 -8.74 -5.70
N ARG A 32 -1.14 -8.01 -6.62
CA ARG A 32 -0.80 -8.06 -8.05
C ARG A 32 0.60 -7.52 -8.32
N ILE A 33 0.96 -6.36 -7.76
CA ILE A 33 2.27 -5.76 -8.04
C ILE A 33 3.40 -6.57 -7.40
N ILE A 34 3.21 -7.08 -6.18
CA ILE A 34 4.19 -7.94 -5.52
C ILE A 34 4.43 -9.21 -6.35
N GLN A 35 3.36 -9.92 -6.74
CA GLN A 35 3.49 -11.20 -7.44
C GLN A 35 3.98 -11.03 -8.88
N LYS A 36 3.51 -10.01 -9.60
CA LYS A 36 3.82 -9.84 -11.02
C LYS A 36 5.17 -9.16 -11.24
N HIS A 37 5.49 -8.17 -10.41
CA HIS A 37 6.63 -7.29 -10.62
C HIS A 37 7.75 -7.52 -9.59
N GLY A 38 7.50 -8.30 -8.53
CA GLY A 38 8.49 -8.58 -7.49
C GLY A 38 8.81 -7.36 -6.62
N VAL A 39 8.01 -6.30 -6.71
CA VAL A 39 8.20 -5.06 -5.96
C VAL A 39 7.76 -5.22 -4.52
N GLU A 40 8.43 -4.52 -3.62
CA GLU A 40 7.99 -4.38 -2.24
C GLU A 40 6.79 -3.42 -2.18
N ALA A 41 5.73 -3.79 -1.47
CA ALA A 41 4.57 -2.91 -1.31
C ALA A 41 4.37 -2.53 0.16
N VAL A 42 4.47 -1.25 0.48
CA VAL A 42 4.35 -0.73 1.85
C VAL A 42 3.05 0.05 2.00
N ALA A 43 2.20 -0.37 2.93
CA ALA A 43 0.97 0.33 3.26
C ALA A 43 1.17 1.21 4.50
N TYR A 44 0.92 2.51 4.36
CA TYR A 44 0.76 3.44 5.47
C TYR A 44 -0.72 3.67 5.74
N GLY A 45 -1.17 3.43 6.97
CA GLY A 45 -2.59 3.56 7.30
C GLY A 45 -2.85 3.86 8.77
N VAL A 46 -4.04 4.37 9.10
CA VAL A 46 -4.41 4.69 10.48
C VAL A 46 -4.88 3.42 11.21
N PRO A 47 -4.25 3.03 12.33
CA PRO A 47 -4.66 1.85 13.09
C PRO A 47 -6.16 1.87 13.43
N GLY A 48 -6.84 0.75 13.22
CA GLY A 48 -8.29 0.62 13.46
C GLY A 48 -9.19 1.20 12.37
N LEU A 49 -8.64 1.99 11.43
CA LEU A 49 -9.35 2.48 10.24
C LEU A 49 -8.80 1.91 8.93
N THR A 50 -7.70 1.15 9.00
CA THR A 50 -7.15 0.41 7.86
C THR A 50 -7.76 -0.99 7.78
N ALA A 51 -8.20 -1.37 6.58
CA ALA A 51 -8.69 -2.71 6.31
C ALA A 51 -7.62 -3.78 6.60
N ASN A 52 -8.00 -4.81 7.35
CA ASN A 52 -7.11 -5.94 7.63
C ASN A 52 -6.66 -6.69 6.36
N SER A 53 -7.45 -6.63 5.27
CA SER A 53 -7.04 -7.21 4.00
C SER A 53 -5.87 -6.46 3.38
N LEU A 54 -5.91 -5.13 3.38
CA LEU A 54 -4.81 -4.28 2.92
C LEU A 54 -3.52 -4.53 3.72
N ILE A 55 -3.63 -4.62 5.05
CA ILE A 55 -2.48 -4.90 5.94
C ILE A 55 -1.83 -6.24 5.59
N ARG A 56 -2.63 -7.26 5.28
CA ARG A 56 -2.11 -8.60 4.93
C ARG A 56 -1.54 -8.68 3.52
N ALA A 57 -2.08 -7.91 2.58
CA ALA A 57 -1.62 -7.86 1.20
C ALA A 57 -0.30 -7.08 1.06
N ALA A 58 -0.07 -6.09 1.91
CA ALA A 58 1.19 -5.34 1.92
C ALA A 58 2.36 -6.21 2.42
N SER A 59 3.54 -6.05 1.80
CA SER A 59 4.79 -6.60 2.33
C SER A 59 5.11 -6.06 3.73
N ARG A 60 4.80 -4.78 3.96
CA ARG A 60 5.01 -4.09 5.23
C ARG A 60 3.88 -3.11 5.50
N TYR A 61 3.40 -3.08 6.73
CA TYR A 61 2.47 -2.07 7.21
C TYR A 61 3.18 -1.09 8.15
N VAL A 62 2.95 0.22 7.95
CA VAL A 62 3.45 1.29 8.79
C VAL A 62 2.27 2.09 9.36
N PRO A 63 2.03 2.05 10.68
CA PRO A 63 0.91 2.76 11.27
C PRO A 63 1.13 4.28 11.23
N ILE A 64 0.11 5.03 10.81
CA ILE A 64 0.06 6.49 10.89
C ILE A 64 -0.36 6.87 12.31
N GLU A 65 0.63 7.10 13.16
CA GLU A 65 0.45 7.51 14.55
C GLU A 65 1.68 8.29 15.06
N GLY A 66 1.57 8.86 16.28
CA GLY A 66 2.68 9.50 16.98
C GLY A 66 3.37 10.59 16.15
N ALA A 67 4.61 10.35 15.74
CA ALA A 67 5.42 11.31 15.00
C ALA A 67 4.88 11.64 13.59
N LEU A 68 3.93 10.87 13.08
CA LEU A 68 3.26 11.12 11.79
C LEU A 68 2.04 12.05 11.91
N LEU A 69 1.69 12.51 13.12
CA LEU A 69 0.59 13.43 13.37
C LEU A 69 1.12 14.84 13.70
N LEU A 70 0.45 15.87 13.18
CA LEU A 70 0.76 17.27 13.51
C LEU A 70 0.36 17.61 14.96
N LYS A 71 1.02 18.63 15.52
CA LYS A 71 0.74 19.16 16.87
C LYS A 71 -0.25 20.32 16.85
#